data_AF-A0A2M8SBW2-F1
#
_entry.id   AF-A0A2M8SBW2-F1
#
_cell.length_a   1.000
_cell.length_b   1.000
_cell.length_c   1.000
_cell.angle_alpha   90.00
_cell.angle_beta   90.00
_cell.angle_gamma   90.00
#
_symmetry.space_group_name_H-M   'P 1'
#
loop_
_entity.id
_entity.type
_entity.pdbx_description
1 polymer ?
#
loop_
_entity_poly.entity_id
_entity_poly.type
_entity_poly.pdbx_seq_one_letter_code
_entity_poly.pdbx_strand_id
1 'polypeptide(L)'
;MERFAKPGDFCQNQTCPDYQKLQSAQGRPNIVKAGKTRKGKQRFRCLTCGKYFVETSGTLFYRKRTSEHEILETLALLAEGNRISSLTRVKGHKEDTILSWLREAGRHTEELDEVLMKDYRIQRGQLDGLWLYVGNKGEKKAISKRRKAVNSCVQPC
;
A
#
# COMPACT_ATOMS: atom_id res chain seq x y z
N MET A 1 -5.67 -9.97 24.04
CA MET A 1 -5.01 -9.52 22.80
C MET A 1 -5.62 -10.28 21.65
N GLU A 2 -6.28 -9.58 20.74
CA GLU A 2 -6.76 -10.18 19.50
C GLU A 2 -5.56 -10.72 18.71
N ARG A 3 -5.65 -11.97 18.28
CA ARG A 3 -4.57 -12.63 17.55
C ARG A 3 -4.87 -12.53 16.07
N PHE A 4 -4.17 -11.66 15.37
CA PHE A 4 -4.26 -11.57 13.91
C PHE A 4 -3.87 -12.89 13.27
N ALA A 5 -4.63 -13.29 12.25
CA ALA A 5 -4.34 -14.48 11.46
C ALA A 5 -2.99 -14.35 10.75
N LYS A 6 -2.19 -15.40 10.78
CA LYS A 6 -0.87 -15.45 10.14
C LYS A 6 -0.99 -16.05 8.73
N PRO A 7 -0.04 -15.74 7.84
CA PRO A 7 0.06 -16.45 6.57
C PRO A 7 0.17 -17.97 6.80
N GLY A 8 -0.76 -18.73 6.23
CA GLY A 8 -0.87 -20.17 6.44
C GLY A 8 -2.05 -20.61 7.32
N ASP A 9 -2.69 -19.69 8.04
CA ASP A 9 -3.85 -20.00 8.89
C ASP A 9 -5.16 -20.15 8.09
N PHE A 10 -5.20 -19.72 6.84
CA PHE A 10 -6.38 -19.77 5.97
C PHE A 10 -6.01 -19.89 4.49
N CYS A 11 -6.99 -20.29 3.67
CA CYS A 11 -6.84 -20.35 2.22
C CYS A 11 -7.07 -18.97 1.58
N GLN A 12 -6.15 -18.52 0.73
CA GLN A 12 -6.25 -17.24 0.02
C GLN A 12 -6.94 -17.32 -1.35
N ASN A 13 -7.36 -18.52 -1.77
CA ASN A 13 -8.02 -18.70 -3.06
C ASN A 13 -9.53 -18.42 -2.94
N GLN A 14 -10.01 -17.34 -3.57
CA GLN A 14 -11.43 -16.94 -3.55
C GLN A 14 -12.39 -18.03 -4.08
N THR A 15 -11.92 -18.89 -4.98
CA THR A 15 -12.74 -19.99 -5.53
C THR A 15 -12.75 -21.24 -4.63
N CYS A 16 -12.11 -21.19 -3.47
CA CYS A 16 -12.02 -22.33 -2.54
C CYS A 16 -13.27 -22.36 -1.64
N PRO A 17 -13.89 -23.53 -1.41
CA PRO A 17 -14.94 -23.68 -0.40
C PRO A 17 -14.51 -23.28 1.01
N ASP A 18 -13.20 -23.34 1.28
CA ASP A 18 -12.58 -22.94 2.54
C ASP A 18 -11.82 -21.61 2.45
N TYR A 19 -12.22 -20.72 1.54
CA TYR A 19 -11.65 -19.38 1.44
C TYR A 19 -11.82 -18.61 2.75
N GLN A 20 -10.73 -17.99 3.24
CA GLN A 20 -10.67 -17.19 4.48
C GLN A 20 -11.17 -17.87 5.76
N LYS A 21 -11.45 -19.17 5.74
CA LYS A 21 -11.79 -19.94 6.95
C LYS A 21 -10.51 -20.27 7.72
N LEU A 22 -10.46 -19.87 8.99
CA LEU A 22 -9.32 -20.13 9.88
C LEU A 22 -9.22 -21.61 10.24
N GLN A 23 -7.99 -22.14 10.25
CA GLN A 23 -7.71 -23.50 10.71
C GLN A 23 -8.16 -23.75 12.15
N SER A 24 -8.11 -22.74 13.03
CA SER A 24 -8.57 -22.85 14.42
C SER A 24 -10.07 -23.06 14.55
N ALA A 25 -10.86 -22.64 13.55
CA ALA A 25 -12.30 -22.83 13.50
C ALA A 25 -12.71 -24.09 12.72
N GLN A 26 -11.74 -24.83 12.17
CA GLN A 26 -11.97 -26.02 11.36
C GLN A 26 -11.65 -27.29 12.17
N GLY A 27 -12.50 -28.31 12.03
CA GLY A 27 -12.25 -29.62 12.63
C GLY A 27 -11.04 -30.35 12.04
N ARG A 28 -10.59 -29.98 10.82
CA ARG A 28 -9.39 -30.53 10.18
C ARG A 28 -8.60 -29.41 9.49
N PRO A 29 -7.29 -29.28 9.74
CA PRO A 29 -6.46 -28.26 9.09
C PRO A 29 -6.29 -28.60 7.61
N ASN A 30 -6.58 -27.62 6.74
CA ASN A 30 -6.55 -27.79 5.29
C ASN A 30 -5.36 -27.11 4.60
N ILE A 31 -4.45 -26.47 5.34
CA ILE A 31 -3.24 -25.82 4.79
C ILE A 31 -2.01 -26.53 5.34
N VAL A 32 -1.11 -26.91 4.44
CA VAL A 32 0.17 -27.56 4.77
C VAL A 32 1.35 -26.75 4.23
N LYS A 33 2.48 -26.83 4.92
CA LYS A 33 3.75 -26.25 4.46
C LYS A 33 4.28 -27.06 3.26
N ALA A 34 4.60 -26.37 2.17
CA ALA A 34 5.02 -26.96 0.90
C ALA A 34 6.42 -26.50 0.48
N GLY A 35 7.37 -26.57 1.42
CA GLY A 35 8.75 -26.08 1.22
C GLY A 35 8.86 -24.55 1.18
N LYS A 36 10.00 -24.06 0.70
CA LYS A 36 10.31 -22.62 0.60
C LYS A 36 10.59 -22.24 -0.85
N THR A 37 10.38 -20.97 -1.17
CA THR A 37 10.84 -20.38 -2.45
C THR A 37 12.37 -20.26 -2.47
N ARG A 38 12.97 -20.02 -3.64
CA ARG A 38 14.41 -19.74 -3.76
C ARG A 38 14.89 -18.58 -2.89
N LYS A 39 14.00 -17.62 -2.57
CA LYS A 39 14.27 -16.48 -1.69
C LYS A 39 13.96 -16.76 -0.21
N GLY A 40 13.75 -18.02 0.17
CA GLY A 40 13.51 -18.43 1.56
C GLY A 40 12.09 -18.21 2.09
N LYS A 41 11.19 -17.60 1.32
CA LYS A 41 9.78 -17.38 1.75
C LYS A 41 9.01 -18.70 1.80
N GLN A 42 8.21 -18.90 2.85
CA GLN A 42 7.44 -20.14 3.05
C GLN A 42 6.36 -20.30 1.96
N ARG A 43 6.24 -21.51 1.41
CA ARG A 43 5.14 -21.91 0.52
C ARG A 43 4.12 -22.72 1.30
N PHE A 44 2.86 -22.52 0.99
CA PHE A 44 1.74 -23.27 1.54
C PHE A 44 0.95 -23.91 0.40
N ARG A 45 0.31 -25.04 0.70
CA ARG A 45 -0.62 -25.72 -0.19
C ARG A 45 -1.93 -25.92 0.55
N CYS A 46 -3.04 -25.53 -0.08
CA CYS A 46 -4.37 -25.89 0.39
C CYS A 46 -4.70 -27.31 -0.07
N LEU A 47 -5.12 -28.17 0.85
CA LEU A 47 -5.57 -29.53 0.58
C LEU A 47 -6.98 -29.58 -0.02
N THR A 48 -7.83 -28.57 0.27
CA THR A 48 -9.19 -28.48 -0.28
C THR A 48 -9.20 -28.16 -1.77
N CYS A 49 -8.47 -27.12 -2.18
CA CYS A 49 -8.45 -26.67 -3.58
C CYS A 49 -7.17 -27.00 -4.34
N GLY A 50 -6.17 -27.60 -3.68
CA GLY A 50 -4.88 -27.95 -4.28
C GLY A 50 -3.95 -26.79 -4.61
N LYS A 51 -4.41 -25.53 -4.54
CA LYS A 51 -3.61 -24.35 -4.93
C LYS A 51 -2.49 -24.06 -3.94
N TYR A 52 -1.42 -23.46 -4.48
CA TYR A 52 -0.27 -22.99 -3.72
C TYR A 52 -0.32 -21.48 -3.54
N PHE A 53 0.15 -21.02 -2.39
CA PHE A 53 0.40 -19.61 -2.13
C PHE A 53 1.68 -19.47 -1.31
N VAL A 54 2.28 -18.29 -1.34
CA VAL A 54 3.45 -17.96 -0.52
C VAL A 54 3.05 -17.10 0.65
N GLU A 55 3.87 -17.09 1.70
CA GLU A 55 3.69 -16.26 2.90
C GLU A 55 3.42 -14.78 2.60
N THR A 56 4.05 -14.21 1.57
CA THR A 56 3.85 -12.81 1.18
C THR A 56 2.67 -12.60 0.23
N SER A 57 1.89 -13.62 -0.09
CA SER A 57 0.74 -13.49 -0.99
C SER A 57 -0.34 -12.67 -0.32
N GLY A 58 -0.89 -11.69 -1.05
CA GLY A 58 -1.87 -10.76 -0.51
C GLY A 58 -1.27 -9.66 0.39
N THR A 59 0.05 -9.47 0.39
CA THR A 59 0.70 -8.36 1.12
C THR A 59 1.46 -7.45 0.17
N LEU A 60 1.82 -6.26 0.65
CA LEU A 60 2.69 -5.29 -0.02
C LEU A 60 4.03 -5.90 -0.50
N PHE A 61 4.49 -6.97 0.16
CA PHE A 61 5.76 -7.62 -0.14
C PHE A 61 5.66 -8.67 -1.24
N TYR A 62 4.46 -8.94 -1.76
CA TYR A 62 4.26 -9.92 -2.82
C TYR A 62 5.00 -9.54 -4.09
N ARG A 63 5.79 -10.48 -4.64
CA ARG A 63 6.56 -10.33 -5.89
C ARG A 63 7.50 -9.11 -5.91
N LYS A 64 7.88 -8.57 -4.75
CA LYS A 64 8.88 -7.49 -4.67
C LYS A 64 10.30 -8.04 -4.80
N ARG A 65 11.15 -7.25 -5.47
CA ARG A 65 12.60 -7.51 -5.56
C ARG A 65 13.34 -6.82 -4.42
N THR A 66 12.89 -5.63 -4.05
CA THR A 66 13.34 -4.88 -2.89
C THR A 66 13.01 -5.60 -1.59
N SER A 67 13.87 -5.45 -0.58
CA SER A 67 13.66 -6.05 0.74
C SER A 67 12.46 -5.42 1.45
N GLU A 68 11.86 -6.17 2.37
CA GLU A 68 10.70 -5.69 3.16
C GLU A 68 11.07 -4.48 4.01
N HIS A 69 12.26 -4.53 4.63
CA HIS A 69 12.82 -3.43 5.41
C HIS A 69 12.90 -2.13 4.61
N GLU A 70 13.49 -2.16 3.41
CA GLU A 70 13.69 -0.97 2.59
C GLU A 70 12.36 -0.34 2.14
N ILE A 71 11.37 -1.18 1.80
CA ILE A 71 10.01 -0.72 1.46
C ILE A 71 9.36 -0.05 2.67
N LEU A 72 9.41 -0.70 3.84
CA LEU A 72 8.82 -0.18 5.08
C LEU A 72 9.47 1.12 5.52
N GLU A 73 10.80 1.19 5.50
CA GLU A 73 11.55 2.38 5.86
C GLU A 73 11.23 3.54 4.92
N THR A 74 11.16 3.29 3.61
CA THR A 74 10.78 4.31 2.63
C THR A 74 9.36 4.83 2.88
N LEU A 75 8.41 3.94 3.20
CA LEU A 75 7.03 4.33 3.53
C LEU A 75 6.93 5.08 4.86
N ALA A 76 7.72 4.70 5.87
CA ALA A 76 7.79 5.40 7.15
C ALA A 76 8.32 6.83 6.97
N LEU A 77 9.39 7.00 6.19
CA LEU A 77 9.92 8.33 5.86
C LEU A 77 8.89 9.20 5.12
N LEU A 78 8.09 8.61 4.24
CA LEU A 78 6.97 9.33 3.61
C LEU A 78 5.92 9.77 4.64
N ALA A 79 5.57 8.91 5.59
CA ALA A 79 4.62 9.23 6.65
C ALA A 79 5.13 10.36 7.58
N GLU A 80 6.45 10.47 7.77
CA GLU A 80 7.09 11.58 8.48
C GLU A 80 7.12 12.91 7.69
N GLY A 81 6.66 12.90 6.43
CA GLY A 81 6.55 14.10 5.60
C GLY A 81 7.73 14.34 4.66
N ASN A 82 8.63 13.36 4.47
CA ASN A 82 9.70 13.47 3.50
C ASN A 82 9.14 13.55 2.07
N ARG A 83 9.75 14.41 1.24
CA ARG A 83 9.35 14.53 -0.18
C ARG A 83 9.82 13.30 -0.96
N ILE A 84 8.96 12.82 -1.87
CA ILE A 84 9.28 11.68 -2.75
C ILE A 84 10.58 11.94 -3.52
N SER A 85 10.75 13.15 -4.07
CA SER A 85 11.97 13.56 -4.79
C SER A 85 13.26 13.49 -3.96
N SER A 86 13.16 13.60 -2.63
CA SER A 86 14.30 13.42 -1.72
C SER A 86 14.60 11.93 -1.56
N LEU A 87 13.56 11.11 -1.36
CA LEU A 87 13.69 9.66 -1.20
C LEU A 87 14.22 8.98 -2.47
N THR A 88 13.86 9.45 -3.67
CA THR A 88 14.44 8.91 -4.91
C THR A 88 15.97 9.05 -4.95
N ARG A 89 16.51 10.14 -4.39
CA ARG A 89 17.96 10.40 -4.35
C ARG A 89 18.64 9.61 -3.24
N VAL A 90 18.02 9.56 -2.05
CA VAL A 90 18.59 8.88 -0.87
C VAL A 90 18.51 7.36 -0.98
N LYS A 91 17.37 6.82 -1.42
CA LYS A 91 17.10 5.38 -1.53
C LYS A 91 17.44 4.80 -2.90
N GLY A 92 17.66 5.64 -3.91
CA GLY A 92 18.01 5.20 -5.28
C GLY A 92 16.86 4.53 -6.04
N HIS A 93 15.63 4.63 -5.54
CA HIS A 93 14.44 4.09 -6.20
C HIS A 93 13.80 5.13 -7.13
N LYS A 94 13.23 4.68 -8.25
CA LYS A 94 12.46 5.55 -9.14
C LYS A 94 11.21 6.07 -8.42
N GLU A 95 10.80 7.30 -8.75
CA GLU A 95 9.59 7.93 -8.21
C GLU A 95 8.36 7.04 -8.38
N ASP A 96 8.16 6.49 -9.58
CA ASP A 96 7.04 5.59 -9.87
C ASP A 96 7.03 4.33 -8.99
N THR A 97 8.20 3.81 -8.63
CA THR A 97 8.31 2.64 -7.74
C THR A 97 7.86 2.99 -6.33
N ILE A 98 8.32 4.14 -5.81
CA ILE A 98 7.92 4.64 -4.48
C ILE A 98 6.41 4.91 -4.46
N LEU A 99 5.88 5.57 -5.49
CA LEU A 99 4.45 5.80 -5.65
C LEU A 99 3.64 4.50 -5.75
N SER A 100 4.17 3.48 -6.43
CA SER A 100 3.52 2.15 -6.47
C SER A 100 3.42 1.53 -5.08
N TRP A 101 4.48 1.59 -4.29
CA TRP A 101 4.45 1.09 -2.90
C TRP A 101 3.47 1.86 -2.04
N LEU A 102 3.44 3.20 -2.17
CA LEU A 102 2.50 4.03 -1.43
C LEU A 102 1.04 3.70 -1.79
N ARG A 103 0.72 3.52 -3.07
CA ARG A 103 -0.63 3.12 -3.51
C ARG A 103 -1.00 1.73 -3.04
N GLU A 104 -0.07 0.78 -3.09
CA GLU A 104 -0.29 -0.58 -2.60
C GLU A 104 -0.52 -0.60 -1.08
N ALA A 105 0.27 0.17 -0.32
CA ALA A 105 0.08 0.34 1.12
C ALA A 105 -1.28 1.00 1.41
N GLY A 106 -1.65 2.03 0.64
CA GLY A 106 -2.95 2.71 0.72
C GLY A 106 -4.14 1.77 0.62
N ARG A 107 -4.13 0.86 -0.37
CA ARG A 107 -5.20 -0.15 -0.52
C ARG A 107 -5.31 -1.09 0.67
N HIS A 108 -4.18 -1.51 1.25
CA HIS A 108 -4.20 -2.35 2.45
C HIS A 108 -4.68 -1.59 3.69
N THR A 109 -4.42 -0.28 3.79
CA THR A 109 -5.03 0.54 4.84
C THR A 109 -6.52 0.73 4.65
N GLU A 110 -7.05 0.87 3.42
CA GLU A 110 -8.51 0.96 3.18
C GLU A 110 -9.24 -0.28 3.71
N GLU A 111 -8.71 -1.48 3.43
CA GLU A 111 -9.25 -2.75 3.94
C GLU A 111 -9.24 -2.83 5.48
N LEU A 112 -8.23 -2.23 6.13
CA LEU A 112 -8.13 -2.17 7.59
C LEU A 112 -8.99 -1.05 8.19
N ASP A 113 -9.10 0.09 7.50
CA ASP A 113 -9.85 1.26 7.94
C ASP A 113 -11.34 0.94 7.99
N GLU A 114 -11.88 0.19 7.03
CA GLU A 114 -13.27 -0.31 7.09
C GLU A 114 -13.57 -1.16 8.34
N VAL A 115 -12.56 -1.86 8.86
CA VAL A 115 -12.67 -2.67 10.07
C VAL A 115 -12.47 -1.80 11.30
N LEU A 116 -11.42 -0.98 11.36
CA LEU A 116 -11.07 -0.17 12.52
C LEU A 116 -11.99 1.05 12.73
N MET A 117 -12.50 1.67 11.66
CA MET A 117 -13.41 2.83 11.76
C MET A 117 -14.75 2.48 12.42
N LYS A 118 -15.13 1.20 12.47
CA LYS A 118 -16.32 0.75 13.22
C LYS A 118 -16.19 0.97 14.72
N ASP A 119 -14.97 0.86 15.24
CA ASP A 119 -14.69 0.97 16.67
C ASP A 119 -14.17 2.36 17.07
N TYR A 120 -13.77 3.17 16.10
CA TYR A 120 -13.15 4.46 16.36
C TYR A 120 -14.19 5.57 16.57
N ARG A 121 -14.22 6.16 17.77
CA ARG A 121 -15.08 7.31 18.10
C ARG A 121 -14.32 8.62 17.87
N ILE A 122 -14.52 9.27 16.72
CA ILE A 122 -13.95 10.59 16.40
C ILE A 122 -14.91 11.70 16.86
N GLN A 123 -14.39 12.76 17.48
CA GLN A 123 -15.18 13.95 17.78
C GLN A 123 -15.35 14.84 16.53
N ARG A 124 -16.53 15.46 16.37
CA ARG A 124 -16.82 16.35 15.22
C ARG A 124 -15.75 17.42 14.97
N GLY A 125 -15.26 18.08 16.03
CA GLY A 125 -14.22 19.10 15.90
C GLY A 125 -12.89 18.59 15.34
N GLN A 126 -12.56 17.31 15.53
CA GLN A 126 -11.37 16.69 14.93
C GLN A 126 -11.57 16.43 13.43
N LEU A 127 -12.78 16.04 13.01
CA LEU A 127 -13.15 15.89 11.60
C LEU A 127 -13.13 17.23 10.87
N ASP A 128 -13.69 18.27 11.48
CA ASP A 128 -13.72 19.63 10.91
C ASP A 128 -12.29 20.19 10.75
N GLY A 129 -11.43 20.01 11.75
CA GLY A 129 -10.01 20.39 11.67
C GLY A 129 -9.25 19.65 10.57
N LEU A 130 -9.51 18.36 10.41
CA LEU A 130 -8.90 17.54 9.36
C LEU A 130 -9.38 17.98 7.97
N TRP A 131 -10.68 18.24 7.80
CA TRP A 131 -11.27 18.69 6.54
C TRP A 131 -10.69 20.04 6.09
N LEU A 132 -10.57 21.01 6.99
CA LEU A 132 -9.96 22.31 6.70
C LEU A 132 -8.49 22.18 6.24
N TYR A 133 -7.74 21.26 6.84
CA TYR A 133 -6.32 21.08 6.54
C TYR A 133 -6.06 20.27 5.25
N VAL A 134 -6.79 19.18 5.06
CA VAL A 134 -6.58 18.22 3.96
C VAL A 134 -7.51 18.50 2.78
N GLY A 135 -8.81 18.67 3.05
CA GLY A 135 -9.84 18.86 2.02
C GLY A 135 -9.84 20.24 1.38
N ASN A 136 -9.28 21.25 2.05
CA ASN A 136 -9.22 22.63 1.57
C ASN A 136 -7.81 23.08 1.15
N LYS A 137 -6.95 22.14 0.76
CA LYS A 137 -5.67 22.42 0.10
C LYS A 137 -5.97 22.88 -1.34
N GLY A 138 -6.46 24.11 -1.45
CA GLY A 138 -7.01 24.69 -2.67
C GLY A 138 -6.14 24.43 -3.89
N GLU A 139 -6.79 24.31 -5.05
CA GLU A 139 -6.13 24.30 -6.35
C GLU A 139 -5.05 25.38 -6.34
N LYS A 140 -3.78 24.96 -6.42
CA LYS A 140 -2.69 25.90 -6.65
C LYS A 140 -2.93 26.48 -8.04
N LYS A 141 -3.65 27.61 -8.10
CA LYS A 141 -3.79 28.39 -9.33
C LYS A 141 -2.38 28.70 -9.80
N ALA A 142 -1.95 27.98 -10.84
CA ALA A 142 -0.71 28.27 -11.52
C ALA A 142 -0.81 29.74 -11.97
N ILE A 143 0.04 30.60 -11.41
CA ILE A 143 0.15 31.99 -11.85
C ILE A 143 0.46 31.92 -13.34
N SER A 144 -0.50 32.34 -14.19
CA SER A 144 -0.30 32.36 -15.63
C SER A 144 0.86 33.31 -15.90
N LYS A 145 2.01 32.79 -16.33
CA LYS A 145 3.09 33.61 -16.85
C LYS A 145 2.52 34.45 -18.00
N ARG A 146 2.40 35.77 -17.80
CA ARG A 146 2.15 36.72 -18.90
C ARG A 146 3.20 36.46 -19.97
N ARG A 147 2.76 36.05 -21.16
CA ARG A 147 3.62 36.02 -22.35
C ARG A 147 4.10 37.45 -22.58
N LYS A 148 5.42 37.67 -22.61
CA LYS A 148 5.99 38.95 -23.05
C LYS A 148 5.56 39.17 -24.50
N ALA A 149 5.04 40.35 -24.79
CA ALA A 149 4.74 40.78 -26.15
C ALA A 149 6.06 40.83 -26.95
N VAL A 150 6.04 40.24 -28.15
CA VAL A 150 7.10 40.41 -29.14
C VAL A 150 6.95 41.82 -29.72
N ASN A 151 7.93 42.69 -29.49
CA ASN A 151 8.00 43.97 -30.19
C ASN A 151 8.51 43.70 -31.62
N SER A 152 7.64 43.82 -32.62
CA SER A 152 8.04 43.91 -34.02
C SER A 152 8.56 45.33 -34.30
N CYS A 153 9.89 45.49 -34.38
CA CYS A 153 10.47 46.69 -34.97
C CYS A 153 10.60 46.43 -36.48
N VAL A 154 9.67 46.96 -37.27
CA VAL A 154 9.83 47.13 -38.71
C VAL A 154 10.37 48.54 -38.91
N GLN A 155 11.61 48.67 -39.39
CA GLN A 155 12.12 49.95 -39.88
C GLN A 155 11.61 50.17 -41.32
N PRO A 156 11.02 51.32 -41.65
CA PRO A 156 10.87 51.74 -43.04
C PRO A 156 12.19 52.34 -43.56
N CYS A 157 12.34 52.26 -44.88
CA CYS A 157 13.50 52.59 -45.71
C CYS A 157 14.21 53.92 -45.41
#